data_AF-A0A8T2C4D0-F1
#
_entry.id   AF-A0A8T2C4D0-F1
#
_cell.length_a   1.000
_cell.length_b   1.000
_cell.length_c   1.000
_cell.angle_alpha   90.00
_cell.angle_beta   90.00
_cell.angle_gamma   90.00
#
_symmetry.space_group_name_H-M   'P 1'
#
loop_
_entity.id
_entity.type
_entity.pdbx_description
1 polymer ?
#
loop_
_entity_poly.entity_id
_entity_poly.type
_entity_poly.pdbx_seq_one_letter_code
_entity_poly.pdbx_strand_id
1 'polypeptide(L)'
;MVFTGFGSWVNQNNEQPRKAKPKKSENVESKSESEMDSNDDYDKMKKYYDEEEMKIQDQLWIDAEKKHPWNDAPPKVKVTTKNGLCHMNIELTLGFPPDKVFGFFTDPSNGPFFLSPPLENKSRKVLMEDGPRQIAKVKKTVDWKFLGSSFAVPISVIVDENRKDLTAKYKKKKMILMKVFEGSYKVEPVYVDSERLCKNMEPKSPEEYKRCSGGQGRIASKVTMNQYFKPYPPFNLPPLSWYIREVTIKNTKTALKTLQTWGITLRNPGVVTSTDKDGNVTKSRRKKVTNRN
;
A
#
# COMPACT_ATOMS: atom_id res chain seq x y z
N MET A 1 14.05 17.99 -40.06
CA MET A 1 13.97 19.45 -40.35
C MET A 1 12.86 20.01 -39.47
N VAL A 2 13.19 20.38 -38.23
CA VAL A 2 13.33 21.77 -37.75
C VAL A 2 12.04 22.56 -37.93
N PHE A 3 11.26 22.68 -36.84
CA PHE A 3 10.32 23.78 -36.67
C PHE A 3 10.92 24.76 -35.66
N THR A 4 11.50 25.81 -36.23
CA THR A 4 11.83 27.09 -35.62
C THR A 4 10.54 27.93 -35.48
N GLY A 5 10.47 28.75 -34.43
CA GLY A 5 9.70 30.00 -34.48
C GLY A 5 8.56 30.12 -33.46
N PHE A 6 8.89 30.57 -32.25
CA PHE A 6 8.08 31.61 -31.60
C PHE A 6 9.01 32.76 -31.25
N GLY A 7 8.89 33.85 -32.02
CA GLY A 7 9.59 35.10 -31.81
C GLY A 7 8.89 35.95 -30.76
N SER A 8 9.71 36.47 -29.85
CA SER A 8 9.82 37.87 -29.43
C SER A 8 8.54 38.72 -29.26
N TRP A 9 8.23 39.04 -28.00
CA TRP A 9 7.99 40.41 -27.50
C TRP A 9 8.15 40.31 -25.96
N VAL A 10 9.06 41.00 -25.26
CA VAL A 10 9.16 42.44 -25.02
C VAL A 10 10.62 42.83 -24.72
N ASN A 11 11.04 43.95 -25.29
CA ASN A 11 12.38 44.51 -25.28
C ASN A 11 12.54 45.62 -24.22
N GLN A 12 13.51 45.43 -23.32
CA GLN A 12 14.60 46.33 -22.90
C GLN A 12 14.44 47.55 -21.97
N ASN A 13 15.49 47.60 -21.11
CA ASN A 13 16.21 48.75 -20.53
C ASN A 13 15.68 49.31 -19.19
N ASN A 14 16.49 49.59 -18.16
CA ASN A 14 17.95 49.77 -18.11
C ASN A 14 18.53 49.61 -16.68
N GLU A 15 19.84 49.32 -16.65
CA GLU A 15 20.85 49.66 -15.64
C GLU A 15 21.01 48.84 -14.33
N GLN A 16 22.13 48.09 -14.29
CA GLN A 16 22.88 47.78 -13.07
C GLN A 16 23.73 49.00 -12.65
N PRO A 17 24.07 49.12 -11.35
CA PRO A 17 25.47 48.85 -11.02
C PRO A 17 25.71 48.01 -9.74
N ARG A 18 26.61 47.05 -9.92
CA ARG A 18 27.77 46.64 -9.08
C ARG A 18 27.62 46.46 -7.55
N LYS A 19 27.86 45.20 -7.16
CA LYS A 19 28.69 44.70 -6.04
C LYS A 19 28.44 45.25 -4.62
N ALA A 20 27.82 44.42 -3.77
CA ALA A 20 28.26 44.19 -2.38
C ALA A 20 27.67 42.86 -1.83
N LYS A 21 28.50 42.07 -1.15
CA LYS A 21 28.11 41.03 -0.17
C LYS A 21 28.91 41.37 1.11
N PRO A 22 28.53 40.85 2.30
CA PRO A 22 27.25 41.01 3.01
C PRO A 22 27.52 41.39 4.49
N LYS A 23 26.52 41.85 5.29
CA LYS A 23 26.31 41.43 6.70
C LYS A 23 25.27 42.26 7.48
N LYS A 24 24.49 41.48 8.25
CA LYS A 24 23.88 41.74 9.57
C LYS A 24 22.78 42.80 9.66
N SER A 25 21.54 42.32 9.75
CA SER A 25 20.52 42.90 10.64
C SER A 25 19.82 41.78 11.41
N GLU A 26 19.55 42.09 12.68
CA GLU A 26 19.14 41.20 13.76
C GLU A 26 17.68 40.75 13.71
N ASN A 27 17.49 39.52 14.22
CA ASN A 27 16.37 39.01 15.01
C ASN A 27 15.00 39.66 14.83
N VAL A 28 14.13 38.94 14.12
CA VAL A 28 12.71 38.85 14.50
C VAL A 28 12.40 37.39 14.76
N GLU A 29 12.09 37.13 16.02
CA GLU A 29 11.70 35.89 16.65
C GLU A 29 10.48 35.27 15.96
N SER A 30 10.69 34.31 15.06
CA SER A 30 9.66 33.35 14.67
C SER A 30 9.94 32.06 15.42
N LYS A 31 9.17 31.80 16.49
CA LYS A 31 9.14 30.55 17.25
C LYS A 31 9.22 29.36 16.30
N SER A 32 10.39 28.76 16.22
CA SER A 32 10.57 27.42 15.69
C SER A 32 9.95 26.47 16.71
N GLU A 33 8.73 26.02 16.43
CA GLU A 33 8.25 24.77 17.04
C GLU A 33 9.21 23.67 16.57
N SER A 34 10.17 23.36 17.43
CA SER A 34 11.03 22.20 17.30
C SER A 34 10.13 20.96 17.39
N GLU A 35 9.81 20.39 16.22
CA GLU A 35 9.33 19.01 16.13
C GLU A 35 10.44 18.13 16.71
N MET A 36 10.25 17.72 17.96
CA MET A 36 11.17 16.83 18.66
C MET A 36 11.03 15.44 18.02
N ASP A 37 12.03 15.07 17.22
CA ASP A 37 12.25 13.70 16.75
C ASP A 37 12.59 12.82 17.97
N SER A 38 11.58 12.14 18.52
CA SER A 38 11.79 10.97 19.36
C SER A 38 11.60 9.71 18.52
N ASN A 39 12.71 9.02 18.24
CA ASN A 39 12.77 7.76 17.50
C ASN A 39 12.18 6.53 18.25
N ASP A 40 11.43 6.74 19.34
CA ASP A 40 10.97 5.66 20.23
C ASP A 40 9.44 5.58 20.42
N ASP A 41 8.64 6.37 19.72
CA ASP A 41 7.18 6.34 19.83
C ASP A 41 6.52 5.64 18.62
N TYR A 42 6.93 4.40 18.36
CA TYR A 42 6.08 3.47 17.63
C TYR A 42 5.00 2.98 18.59
N ASP A 43 4.02 3.84 18.84
CA ASP A 43 2.85 3.56 19.66
C ASP A 43 2.27 2.20 19.22
N LYS A 44 2.46 1.16 20.05
CA LYS A 44 2.13 -0.23 19.70
C LYS A 44 0.65 -0.29 19.41
N MET A 45 0.31 -0.29 18.12
CA MET A 45 -1.07 -0.27 17.66
C MET A 45 -1.89 -1.33 18.41
N LYS A 46 -2.88 -0.89 19.20
CA LYS A 46 -3.72 -1.79 20.01
C LYS A 46 -4.31 -2.88 19.11
N LYS A 47 -4.00 -4.12 19.44
CA LYS A 47 -4.45 -5.30 18.69
C LYS A 47 -5.91 -5.60 19.06
N TYR A 48 -6.74 -5.85 18.04
CA TYR A 48 -8.16 -6.16 18.18
C TYR A 48 -8.47 -7.59 17.71
N TYR A 49 -7.45 -8.45 17.73
CA TYR A 49 -7.51 -9.82 17.25
C TYR A 49 -6.92 -10.77 18.29
N ASP A 50 -7.32 -12.04 18.22
CA ASP A 50 -6.79 -13.10 19.07
C ASP A 50 -5.42 -13.57 18.53
N GLU A 51 -4.37 -13.36 19.31
CA GLU A 51 -3.00 -13.74 18.92
C GLU A 51 -2.79 -15.25 18.87
N GLU A 52 -3.49 -16.03 19.70
CA GLU A 52 -3.39 -17.48 19.72
C GLU A 52 -4.07 -18.05 18.47
N GLU A 53 -5.24 -17.54 18.11
CA GLU A 53 -5.92 -17.92 16.86
C GLU A 53 -5.09 -17.57 15.62
N MET A 54 -4.40 -16.43 15.62
CA MET A 54 -3.50 -16.05 14.54
C MET A 54 -2.34 -17.04 14.39
N LYS A 55 -1.71 -17.46 15.50
CA LYS A 55 -0.62 -18.46 15.48
C LYS A 55 -1.11 -19.82 14.97
N ILE A 56 -2.31 -20.24 15.40
CA ILE A 56 -2.94 -21.48 14.92
C ILE A 56 -3.15 -21.41 13.40
N GLN A 57 -3.72 -20.31 12.89
CA GLN A 57 -3.94 -20.13 11.47
C GLN A 57 -2.63 -20.12 10.67
N ASP A 58 -1.59 -19.46 11.16
CA ASP A 58 -0.27 -19.47 10.53
C ASP A 58 0.30 -20.89 10.40
N GLN A 59 0.18 -21.69 11.46
CA GLN A 59 0.64 -23.08 11.43
C GLN A 59 -0.18 -23.94 10.46
N LEU A 60 -1.51 -23.79 10.44
CA LEU A 60 -2.39 -24.48 9.49
C LEU A 60 -2.03 -24.15 8.04
N TRP A 61 -1.73 -22.89 7.75
CA TRP A 61 -1.28 -22.46 6.43
C TRP A 61 0.07 -23.05 6.05
N ILE A 62 1.06 -23.03 6.95
CA ILE A 62 2.40 -23.59 6.71
C ILE A 62 2.33 -25.09 6.45
N ASP A 63 1.56 -25.83 7.23
CA ASP A 63 1.47 -27.29 7.10
C ASP A 63 0.68 -27.71 5.85
N ALA A 64 -0.35 -26.94 5.49
CA ALA A 64 -1.09 -27.17 4.26
C ALA A 64 -0.25 -26.84 3.02
N GLU A 65 0.51 -25.75 3.02
CA GLU A 65 1.33 -25.33 1.87
C GLU A 65 2.39 -26.39 1.51
N LYS A 66 2.88 -27.17 2.48
CA LYS A 66 3.79 -28.31 2.25
C LYS A 66 3.14 -29.48 1.53
N LYS A 67 1.85 -29.72 1.75
CA LYS A 67 1.10 -30.89 1.23
C LYS A 67 0.34 -30.54 -0.05
N HIS A 68 -0.43 -29.46 0.00
CA HIS A 68 -1.28 -28.96 -1.07
C HIS A 68 -1.13 -27.44 -1.18
N PRO A 69 -0.18 -26.95 -2.00
CA PRO A 69 0.10 -25.54 -2.15
C PRO A 69 -1.16 -24.75 -2.52
N TRP A 70 -1.40 -23.65 -1.82
CA TRP A 70 -2.51 -22.77 -2.13
C TRP A 70 -2.15 -21.87 -3.32
N ASN A 71 -3.09 -21.76 -4.26
CA ASN A 71 -2.94 -20.87 -5.40
C ASN A 71 -3.76 -19.60 -5.17
N ASP A 72 -3.08 -18.49 -4.89
CA ASP A 72 -3.74 -17.19 -4.83
C ASP A 72 -4.20 -16.81 -6.25
N ALA A 73 -5.52 -16.72 -6.45
CA ALA A 73 -6.06 -16.31 -7.73
C ALA A 73 -5.51 -14.91 -8.12
N PRO A 74 -5.18 -14.68 -9.41
CA PRO A 74 -4.67 -13.38 -9.83
C PRO A 74 -5.61 -12.23 -9.43
N PRO A 75 -5.07 -11.04 -9.06
CA PRO A 75 -5.90 -9.92 -8.64
C PRO A 75 -6.81 -9.47 -9.78
N LYS A 76 -8.11 -9.36 -9.51
CA LYS A 76 -9.07 -8.83 -10.49
C LYS A 76 -9.06 -7.32 -10.37
N VAL A 77 -8.68 -6.63 -11.45
CA VAL A 77 -8.60 -5.16 -11.48
C VAL A 77 -9.45 -4.63 -12.63
N LYS A 78 -10.58 -4.01 -12.31
CA LYS A 78 -11.44 -3.30 -13.27
C LYS A 78 -11.14 -1.81 -13.18
N VAL A 79 -10.84 -1.19 -14.32
CA VAL A 79 -10.56 0.24 -14.39
C VAL A 79 -11.62 0.92 -15.24
N THR A 80 -12.24 1.96 -14.70
CA THR A 80 -13.13 2.85 -15.44
C THR A 80 -12.61 4.27 -15.39
N THR A 81 -12.85 5.06 -16.44
CA THR A 81 -12.47 6.48 -16.46
C THR A 81 -13.65 7.31 -16.95
N LYS A 82 -14.09 8.27 -16.12
CA LYS A 82 -15.17 9.21 -16.46
C LYS A 82 -14.72 10.62 -16.10
N ASN A 83 -14.81 11.56 -17.04
CA ASN A 83 -14.42 12.97 -16.85
C ASN A 83 -13.01 13.15 -16.24
N GLY A 84 -12.09 12.27 -16.67
CA GLY A 84 -10.71 12.21 -16.22
C GLY A 84 -10.48 11.71 -14.80
N LEU A 85 -11.54 11.31 -14.08
CA LEU A 85 -11.47 10.56 -12.83
C LEU A 85 -11.37 9.06 -13.17
N CYS A 86 -10.31 8.42 -12.71
CA CYS A 86 -10.11 6.99 -12.82
C CYS A 86 -10.59 6.31 -11.54
N HIS A 87 -11.31 5.21 -11.71
CA HIS A 87 -11.74 4.32 -10.64
C HIS A 87 -11.18 2.93 -10.91
N MET A 88 -10.39 2.43 -9.96
CA MET A 88 -9.93 1.05 -9.91
C MET A 88 -10.76 0.31 -8.87
N ASN A 89 -11.51 -0.70 -9.32
CA ASN A 89 -12.12 -1.70 -8.48
C ASN A 89 -11.24 -2.94 -8.47
N ILE A 90 -10.78 -3.34 -7.29
CA ILE A 90 -9.79 -4.38 -7.08
C ILE A 90 -10.40 -5.44 -6.17
N GLU A 91 -10.31 -6.69 -6.60
CA GLU A 91 -10.58 -7.87 -5.77
C GLU A 91 -9.34 -8.76 -5.74
N LEU A 92 -8.95 -9.17 -4.54
CA LEU A 92 -7.77 -10.00 -4.29
C LEU A 92 -8.12 -11.05 -3.24
N THR A 93 -7.66 -12.28 -3.44
CA THR A 93 -7.69 -13.32 -2.40
C THR A 93 -6.27 -13.59 -1.92
N LEU A 94 -6.10 -13.69 -0.60
CA LEU A 94 -4.84 -14.01 0.05
C LEU A 94 -5.04 -15.17 1.03
N GLY A 95 -4.17 -16.17 0.97
CA GLY A 95 -4.15 -17.25 1.96
C GLY A 95 -3.61 -16.82 3.33
N PHE A 96 -4.33 -15.95 4.04
CA PHE A 96 -4.04 -15.55 5.42
C PHE A 96 -5.35 -15.14 6.11
N PRO A 97 -5.41 -15.18 7.46
CA PRO A 97 -6.57 -14.70 8.19
C PRO A 97 -6.75 -13.17 8.02
N PRO A 98 -8.01 -12.67 8.10
CA PRO A 98 -8.35 -11.27 7.84
C PRO A 98 -7.54 -10.25 8.64
N ASP A 99 -7.32 -10.47 9.93
CA ASP A 99 -6.56 -9.55 10.79
C ASP A 99 -5.11 -9.39 10.34
N LYS A 100 -4.48 -10.48 9.90
CA LYS A 100 -3.10 -10.46 9.40
C LYS A 100 -3.01 -9.70 8.07
N VAL A 101 -3.98 -9.92 7.18
CA VAL A 101 -4.07 -9.18 5.91
C VAL A 101 -4.35 -7.70 6.14
N PHE A 102 -5.24 -7.36 7.05
CA PHE A 102 -5.50 -5.97 7.45
C PHE A 102 -4.24 -5.34 8.07
N GLY A 103 -3.49 -6.10 8.87
CA GLY A 103 -2.21 -5.68 9.43
C GLY A 103 -1.14 -5.36 8.38
N PHE A 104 -1.08 -6.08 7.26
CA PHE A 104 -0.15 -5.75 6.15
C PHE A 104 -0.39 -4.36 5.59
N PHE A 105 -1.64 -3.95 5.60
CA PHE A 105 -2.08 -2.66 5.13
C PHE A 105 -1.79 -1.59 6.21
N THR A 106 -2.24 -1.78 7.45
CA THR A 106 -2.26 -0.69 8.44
C THR A 106 -0.99 -0.52 9.25
N ASP A 107 -0.21 -1.58 9.43
CA ASP A 107 0.91 -1.57 10.36
C ASP A 107 2.13 -0.84 9.76
N PRO A 108 2.61 0.25 10.38
CA PRO A 108 3.77 0.99 9.90
C PRO A 108 5.09 0.18 9.96
N SER A 109 5.15 -0.87 10.80
CA SER A 109 6.31 -1.74 11.01
C SER A 109 6.35 -2.96 10.08
N ASN A 110 5.21 -3.40 9.53
CA ASN A 110 5.13 -4.57 8.63
C ASN A 110 5.58 -4.29 7.19
N GLY A 111 6.37 -3.22 6.97
CA GLY A 111 6.82 -2.85 5.64
C GLY A 111 5.70 -2.22 4.78
N PRO A 112 5.98 -1.88 3.51
CA PRO A 112 5.42 -0.66 2.92
C PRO A 112 4.10 -0.90 2.18
N PHE A 113 3.18 -1.69 2.74
CA PHE A 113 2.14 -2.34 1.92
C PHE A 113 0.94 -1.50 1.48
N PHE A 114 0.84 -0.24 1.90
CA PHE A 114 0.08 0.73 1.10
C PHE A 114 0.85 1.22 -0.13
N LEU A 115 1.25 0.24 -0.98
CA LEU A 115 1.84 0.29 -2.34
C LEU A 115 3.39 0.32 -2.47
N SER A 116 4.15 -0.58 -1.82
CA SER A 116 5.62 -0.66 -1.95
C SER A 116 6.14 -1.08 -3.35
N PRO A 117 7.41 -0.83 -3.71
CA PRO A 117 8.18 0.40 -3.68
C PRO A 117 7.92 1.25 -4.93
N PRO A 118 8.30 2.54 -4.90
CA PRO A 118 9.17 3.14 -3.90
C PRO A 118 8.37 4.11 -3.04
N LEU A 119 7.43 3.58 -2.24
CA LEU A 119 6.77 4.32 -1.18
C LEU A 119 7.50 4.11 0.14
N GLU A 120 8.45 4.97 0.42
CA GLU A 120 9.11 5.01 1.72
C GLU A 120 8.16 5.63 2.76
N ASN A 121 7.98 4.93 3.88
CA ASN A 121 7.16 5.41 4.98
C ASN A 121 7.96 6.45 5.75
N LYS A 122 7.49 7.70 5.81
CA LYS A 122 8.17 8.77 6.55
C LYS A 122 7.66 8.89 7.96
N SER A 123 6.34 8.95 8.13
CA SER A 123 5.75 9.00 9.46
C SER A 123 4.25 8.71 9.45
N ARG A 124 3.78 8.27 10.60
CA ARG A 124 2.37 8.07 10.92
C ARG A 124 2.07 8.82 12.20
N LYS A 125 1.15 9.79 12.15
CA LYS A 125 0.69 10.53 13.34
C LYS A 125 -0.78 10.21 13.57
N VAL A 126 -1.09 9.57 14.70
CA VAL A 126 -2.48 9.36 15.14
C VAL A 126 -3.10 10.72 15.45
N LEU A 127 -4.27 10.98 14.89
CA LEU A 127 -5.04 12.21 15.11
C LEU A 127 -6.21 11.97 16.06
N MET A 128 -6.78 10.76 16.03
CA MET A 128 -7.90 10.34 16.85
C MET A 128 -7.90 8.83 16.98
N GLU A 129 -8.20 8.32 18.17
CA GLU A 129 -8.46 6.91 18.43
C GLU A 129 -9.74 6.80 19.27
N ASP A 130 -10.72 6.07 18.76
CA ASP A 130 -12.04 5.85 19.36
C ASP A 130 -12.35 4.36 19.31
N GLY A 131 -11.93 3.65 20.35
CA GLY A 131 -11.99 2.19 20.41
C GLY A 131 -11.30 1.54 19.19
N PRO A 132 -11.99 0.69 18.41
CA PRO A 132 -11.40 0.02 17.24
C PRO A 132 -11.18 0.96 16.05
N ARG A 133 -11.71 2.19 16.09
CA ARG A 133 -11.56 3.18 15.03
C ARG A 133 -10.38 4.09 15.30
N GLN A 134 -9.59 4.36 14.27
CA GLN A 134 -8.42 5.23 14.35
C GLN A 134 -8.31 6.10 13.09
N ILE A 135 -8.10 7.39 13.29
CA ILE A 135 -7.77 8.33 12.23
C ILE A 135 -6.30 8.74 12.37
N ALA A 136 -5.52 8.53 11.31
CA ALA A 136 -4.10 8.87 11.28
C ALA A 136 -3.73 9.69 10.04
N LYS A 137 -2.80 10.62 10.21
CA LYS A 137 -2.10 11.28 9.10
C LYS A 137 -0.87 10.46 8.76
N VAL A 138 -0.81 9.95 7.54
CA VAL A 138 0.34 9.20 7.04
C VAL A 138 1.09 10.07 6.03
N LYS A 139 2.41 10.20 6.20
CA LYS A 139 3.33 10.85 5.26
C LYS A 139 4.21 9.77 4.63
N LYS A 140 4.28 9.77 3.29
CA LYS A 140 5.14 8.89 2.50
C LYS A 140 5.86 9.66 1.41
N THR A 141 6.88 9.05 0.82
CA THR A 141 7.55 9.55 -0.38
C THR A 141 7.49 8.49 -1.47
N VAL A 142 6.97 8.85 -2.65
CA VAL A 142 6.98 8.01 -3.86
C VAL A 142 8.15 8.43 -4.74
N ASP A 143 9.05 7.53 -5.11
CA ASP A 143 9.91 7.80 -6.28
C ASP A 143 9.12 7.65 -7.58
N TRP A 144 9.06 8.74 -8.32
CA TRP A 144 8.40 8.82 -9.60
C TRP A 144 9.46 8.89 -10.70
N LYS A 145 9.38 7.97 -11.66
CA LYS A 145 10.22 7.99 -12.86
C LYS A 145 9.49 8.76 -13.95
N PHE A 146 10.11 9.76 -14.54
CA PHE A 146 9.57 10.51 -15.68
C PHE A 146 10.72 10.97 -16.59
N LEU A 147 10.61 10.69 -17.90
CA LEU A 147 11.57 11.11 -18.93
C LEU A 147 13.06 10.83 -18.57
N GLY A 148 13.35 9.67 -17.99
CA GLY A 148 14.71 9.26 -17.63
C GLY A 148 15.23 9.79 -16.29
N SER A 149 14.51 10.74 -15.65
CA SER A 149 14.81 11.21 -14.30
C SER A 149 13.92 10.52 -13.26
N SER A 150 14.44 10.36 -12.04
CA SER A 150 13.68 9.90 -10.89
C SER A 150 13.57 11.04 -9.88
N PHE A 151 12.37 11.32 -9.37
CA PHE A 151 12.16 12.34 -8.35
C PHE A 151 11.26 11.83 -7.23
N ALA A 152 11.56 12.26 -6.00
CA ALA A 152 10.81 11.94 -4.80
C ALA A 152 9.58 12.85 -4.65
N VAL A 153 8.38 12.26 -4.66
CA VAL A 153 7.10 12.96 -4.49
C VAL A 153 6.57 12.70 -3.08
N PRO A 154 6.53 13.72 -2.20
CA PRO A 154 5.89 13.57 -0.90
C PRO A 154 4.37 13.45 -1.05
N ILE A 155 3.81 12.45 -0.37
CA ILE A 155 2.38 12.20 -0.26
C ILE A 155 1.98 12.28 1.21
N SER A 156 0.91 13.02 1.49
CA SER A 156 0.23 12.98 2.78
C SER A 156 -1.21 12.56 2.57
N VAL A 157 -1.64 11.52 3.28
CA VAL A 157 -3.02 11.02 3.32
C VAL A 157 -3.54 11.04 4.75
N ILE A 158 -4.85 11.23 4.88
CA ILE A 158 -5.59 10.89 6.11
C ILE A 158 -6.17 9.50 5.89
N VAL A 159 -5.95 8.61 6.83
CA VAL A 159 -6.50 7.25 6.85
C VAL A 159 -7.45 7.14 8.03
N ASP A 160 -8.65 6.64 7.78
CA ASP A 160 -9.69 6.32 8.76
C ASP A 160 -9.90 4.80 8.74
N GLU A 161 -9.35 4.12 9.73
CA GLU A 161 -9.32 2.68 9.88
C GLU A 161 -10.31 2.24 10.95
N ASN A 162 -11.02 1.14 10.72
CA ASN A 162 -11.77 0.42 11.73
C ASN A 162 -11.22 -1.01 11.80
N ARG A 163 -10.53 -1.31 12.90
CA ARG A 163 -9.82 -2.57 13.14
C ARG A 163 -10.76 -3.72 13.51
N LYS A 164 -11.99 -3.43 13.96
CA LYS A 164 -12.99 -4.46 14.26
C LYS A 164 -13.69 -4.93 13.00
N ASP A 165 -14.06 -3.99 12.13
CA ASP A 165 -14.77 -4.28 10.88
C ASP A 165 -13.81 -4.56 9.71
N LEU A 166 -12.50 -4.46 9.94
CA LEU A 166 -11.42 -4.62 8.96
C LEU A 166 -11.65 -3.80 7.70
N THR A 167 -12.04 -2.54 7.91
CA THR A 167 -12.25 -1.55 6.86
C THR A 167 -11.30 -0.37 7.04
N ALA A 168 -10.92 0.26 5.94
CA ALA A 168 -10.42 1.62 6.03
C ALA A 168 -10.76 2.44 4.80
N LYS A 169 -10.72 3.75 5.00
CA LYS A 169 -10.82 4.77 3.96
C LYS A 169 -9.59 5.65 4.04
N TYR A 170 -9.10 6.10 2.89
CA TYR A 170 -8.01 7.06 2.85
C TYR A 170 -8.33 8.16 1.85
N LYS A 171 -7.84 9.36 2.16
CA LYS A 171 -7.98 10.53 1.29
C LYS A 171 -6.73 11.38 1.36
N LYS A 172 -6.27 11.88 0.22
CA LYS A 172 -5.14 12.80 0.19
C LYS A 172 -5.40 14.05 1.02
N LYS A 173 -4.38 14.45 1.77
CA LYS A 173 -4.24 15.76 2.40
C LYS A 173 -3.34 16.67 1.56
N LYS A 174 -2.19 16.16 1.11
CA LYS A 174 -1.24 16.91 0.28
C LYS A 174 -0.60 15.95 -0.74
N MET A 175 -0.74 16.27 -2.02
CA MET A 175 -0.12 15.52 -3.13
C MET A 175 -0.06 16.44 -4.35
N ILE A 176 1.09 16.49 -5.04
CA ILE A 176 1.34 17.49 -6.11
C ILE A 176 0.76 17.05 -7.46
N LEU A 177 0.77 15.75 -7.76
CA LEU A 177 0.37 15.23 -9.08
C LEU A 177 -1.14 14.99 -9.23
N MET A 178 -1.84 14.72 -8.12
CA MET A 178 -3.21 14.21 -8.14
C MET A 178 -4.19 15.18 -7.47
N LYS A 179 -5.20 15.65 -8.23
CA LYS A 179 -6.36 16.42 -7.74
C LYS A 179 -7.31 15.57 -6.90
N VAL A 180 -7.48 14.30 -7.23
CA VAL A 180 -8.22 13.32 -6.42
C VAL A 180 -7.27 12.15 -6.19
N PHE A 181 -7.18 11.70 -4.95
CA PHE A 181 -6.50 10.47 -4.57
C PHE A 181 -7.12 9.99 -3.27
N GLU A 182 -8.06 9.06 -3.37
CA GLU A 182 -8.79 8.53 -2.25
C GLU A 182 -9.21 7.10 -2.55
N GLY A 183 -9.53 6.35 -1.51
CA GLY A 183 -9.94 4.97 -1.67
C GLY A 183 -10.46 4.37 -0.39
N SER A 184 -10.88 3.13 -0.51
CA SER A 184 -11.38 2.33 0.59
C SER A 184 -11.03 0.87 0.36
N TYR A 185 -10.80 0.14 1.42
CA TYR A 185 -10.66 -1.31 1.35
C TYR A 185 -11.39 -1.98 2.51
N LYS A 186 -11.81 -3.21 2.28
CA LYS A 186 -12.43 -4.11 3.25
C LYS A 186 -11.77 -5.47 3.12
N VAL A 187 -11.53 -6.13 4.25
CA VAL A 187 -11.02 -7.50 4.32
C VAL A 187 -12.11 -8.39 4.92
N GLU A 188 -12.42 -9.49 4.23
CA GLU A 188 -13.48 -10.43 4.62
C GLU A 188 -12.91 -11.85 4.69
N PRO A 189 -13.38 -12.69 5.63
CA PRO A 189 -12.95 -14.09 5.71
C PRO A 189 -13.42 -14.90 4.50
N VAL A 190 -12.60 -15.87 4.12
CA VAL A 190 -12.94 -16.93 3.17
C VAL A 190 -12.64 -18.28 3.83
N TYR A 191 -13.67 -19.10 4.01
CA TYR A 191 -13.58 -20.38 4.69
C TYR A 191 -13.16 -21.49 3.73
N VAL A 192 -11.85 -21.63 3.56
CA VAL A 192 -11.21 -22.40 2.48
C VAL A 192 -11.61 -23.87 2.47
N ASP A 193 -11.71 -24.49 3.65
CA ASP A 193 -11.91 -25.93 3.80
C ASP A 193 -13.37 -26.27 4.18
N SER A 194 -14.29 -25.31 4.03
CA SER A 194 -15.71 -25.44 4.41
C SER A 194 -16.40 -26.62 3.72
N GLU A 195 -16.22 -26.79 2.40
CA GLU A 195 -16.83 -27.89 1.63
C GLU A 195 -16.45 -29.27 2.18
N ARG A 196 -15.19 -29.45 2.63
CA ARG A 196 -14.69 -30.73 3.13
C ARG A 196 -14.97 -30.95 4.60
N LEU A 197 -14.87 -29.90 5.42
CA LEU A 197 -14.90 -30.00 6.88
C LEU A 197 -16.28 -29.72 7.48
N CYS A 198 -17.09 -28.89 6.84
CA CYS A 198 -18.38 -28.42 7.37
C CYS A 198 -19.61 -29.11 6.75
N LYS A 199 -19.41 -30.17 5.95
CA LYS A 199 -20.50 -30.92 5.29
C LYS A 199 -21.43 -29.97 4.51
N ASN A 200 -22.72 -29.95 4.81
CA ASN A 200 -23.73 -29.11 4.14
C ASN A 200 -23.93 -27.74 4.82
N MET A 201 -23.11 -27.38 5.81
CA MET A 201 -23.19 -26.07 6.47
C MET A 201 -22.27 -25.07 5.78
N GLU A 202 -22.83 -23.96 5.33
CA GLU A 202 -22.06 -22.79 4.86
C GLU A 202 -21.85 -21.82 6.04
N PRO A 203 -20.64 -21.77 6.64
CA PRO A 203 -20.36 -20.94 7.80
C PRO A 203 -20.41 -19.46 7.43
N LYS A 204 -21.06 -18.64 8.27
CA LYS A 204 -21.18 -17.19 8.08
C LYS A 204 -20.28 -16.38 9.00
N SER A 205 -19.64 -17.04 9.97
CA SER A 205 -18.79 -16.42 10.97
C SER A 205 -17.58 -17.30 11.32
N PRO A 206 -16.47 -16.71 11.80
CA PRO A 206 -15.31 -17.48 12.25
C PRO A 206 -15.66 -18.51 13.34
N GLU A 207 -16.60 -18.17 14.24
CA GLU A 207 -17.03 -19.04 15.33
C GLU A 207 -17.80 -20.26 14.80
N GLU A 208 -18.71 -20.04 13.85
CA GLU A 208 -19.42 -21.14 13.17
C GLU A 208 -18.44 -22.03 12.42
N TYR A 209 -17.48 -21.43 11.71
CA TYR A 209 -16.48 -22.18 10.97
C TYR A 209 -15.58 -23.00 11.90
N LYS A 210 -15.14 -22.44 13.02
CA LYS A 210 -14.34 -23.14 14.03
C LYS A 210 -15.10 -24.35 14.57
N ARG A 211 -16.40 -24.19 14.85
CA ARG A 211 -17.27 -25.28 15.33
C ARG A 211 -17.44 -26.38 14.29
N CYS A 212 -17.77 -26.04 13.04
CA CYS A 212 -18.02 -27.06 12.02
C CYS A 212 -16.74 -27.74 11.53
N SER A 213 -15.62 -27.02 11.46
CA SER A 213 -14.33 -27.56 11.02
C SER A 213 -13.52 -28.25 12.12
N GLY A 214 -14.01 -28.24 13.36
CA GLY A 214 -13.25 -28.73 14.52
C GLY A 214 -11.96 -27.95 14.77
N GLY A 215 -11.90 -26.69 14.34
CA GLY A 215 -10.71 -25.82 14.44
C GLY A 215 -9.57 -26.15 13.46
N GLN A 216 -9.77 -27.07 12.51
CA GLN A 216 -8.73 -27.48 11.56
C GLN A 216 -8.79 -26.74 10.22
N GLY A 217 -9.86 -25.96 9.99
CA GLY A 217 -10.07 -25.26 8.73
C GLY A 217 -9.21 -24.01 8.60
N ARG A 218 -8.62 -23.82 7.41
CA ARG A 218 -7.90 -22.58 7.07
C ARG A 218 -8.88 -21.45 6.77
N ILE A 219 -8.51 -20.26 7.21
CA ILE A 219 -9.21 -19.01 6.90
C ILE A 219 -8.29 -18.18 5.98
N ALA A 220 -8.78 -17.93 4.77
CA ALA A 220 -8.20 -16.98 3.83
C ALA A 220 -8.91 -15.62 3.94
N SER A 221 -8.43 -14.66 3.17
CA SER A 221 -9.00 -13.31 3.10
C SER A 221 -9.37 -12.94 1.68
N LYS A 222 -10.55 -12.34 1.52
CA LYS A 222 -10.92 -11.57 0.34
C LYS A 222 -10.77 -10.09 0.65
N VAL A 223 -9.97 -9.39 -0.16
CA VAL A 223 -9.79 -7.95 -0.09
C VAL A 223 -10.58 -7.32 -1.24
N THR A 224 -11.49 -6.42 -0.90
CA THR A 224 -12.19 -5.57 -1.87
C THR A 224 -11.71 -4.14 -1.70
N MET A 225 -11.13 -3.55 -2.75
CA MET A 225 -10.56 -2.20 -2.71
C MET A 225 -11.10 -1.33 -3.86
N ASN A 226 -11.45 -0.10 -3.52
CA ASN A 226 -11.77 0.95 -4.49
C ASN A 226 -10.73 2.05 -4.37
N GLN A 227 -10.13 2.44 -5.49
CA GLN A 227 -9.19 3.55 -5.56
C GLN A 227 -9.63 4.53 -6.65
N TYR A 228 -9.74 5.78 -6.27
CA TYR A 228 -10.14 6.89 -7.13
C TYR A 228 -8.98 7.86 -7.26
N PHE A 229 -8.63 8.21 -8.49
CA PHE A 229 -7.59 9.20 -8.73
C PHE A 229 -7.83 10.03 -9.98
N LYS A 230 -7.41 11.29 -9.92
CA LYS A 230 -7.51 12.27 -11.01
C LYS A 230 -6.31 13.20 -10.96
N PRO A 231 -5.51 13.34 -12.02
CA PRO A 231 -4.40 14.29 -12.05
C PRO A 231 -4.84 15.75 -11.89
N TYR A 232 -3.97 16.62 -11.37
CA TYR A 232 -4.18 18.08 -11.36
C TYR A 232 -4.03 18.71 -12.74
N PRO A 233 -4.69 19.83 -13.07
CA PRO A 233 -4.25 20.67 -14.18
C PRO A 233 -2.84 21.23 -13.93
N PRO A 234 -1.96 21.29 -14.96
CA PRO A 234 -2.19 20.88 -16.37
C PRO A 234 -1.99 19.38 -16.65
N PHE A 235 -1.56 18.58 -15.68
CA PHE A 235 -1.33 17.12 -15.79
C PHE A 235 -2.59 16.28 -16.12
N ASN A 236 -3.78 16.86 -16.08
CA ASN A 236 -5.05 16.20 -16.40
C ASN A 236 -5.38 16.17 -17.89
N LEU A 237 -4.55 16.79 -18.73
CA LEU A 237 -4.65 16.78 -20.19
C LEU A 237 -3.70 15.75 -20.83
N PRO A 238 -4.06 15.14 -21.97
CA PRO A 238 -3.15 14.33 -22.77
C PRO A 238 -1.93 15.14 -23.27
N PRO A 239 -0.77 14.50 -23.50
CA PRO A 239 -0.48 13.07 -23.27
C PRO A 239 -0.15 12.75 -21.80
N LEU A 240 0.11 13.78 -20.98
CA LEU A 240 0.61 13.63 -19.61
C LEU A 240 -0.39 12.91 -18.69
N SER A 241 -1.68 13.17 -18.87
CA SER A 241 -2.73 12.48 -18.12
C SER A 241 -2.81 10.99 -18.43
N TRP A 242 -2.53 10.57 -19.68
CA TRP A 242 -2.49 9.16 -20.05
C TRP A 242 -1.32 8.48 -19.35
N TYR A 243 -0.13 9.09 -19.44
CA TYR A 243 1.06 8.59 -18.77
C TYR A 243 0.87 8.41 -17.26
N ILE A 244 0.38 9.45 -16.56
CA ILE A 244 0.19 9.39 -15.09
C ILE A 244 -0.81 8.29 -14.71
N ARG A 245 -1.88 8.14 -15.49
CA ARG A 245 -2.88 7.08 -15.25
C ARG A 245 -2.29 5.70 -15.46
N GLU A 246 -1.59 5.48 -16.56
CA GLU A 246 -0.94 4.20 -16.87
C GLU A 246 0.08 3.80 -15.80
N VAL A 247 0.96 4.73 -15.41
CA VAL A 247 1.94 4.47 -14.35
C VAL A 247 1.25 4.15 -13.02
N THR A 248 0.21 4.89 -12.65
CA THR A 248 -0.55 4.63 -11.40
C THR A 248 -1.19 3.24 -11.42
N ILE A 249 -1.84 2.86 -12.53
CA ILE A 249 -2.49 1.55 -12.69
C ILE A 249 -1.44 0.44 -12.67
N LYS A 250 -0.32 0.61 -13.39
CA LYS A 250 0.77 -0.37 -13.47
C LYS A 250 1.41 -0.59 -12.10
N ASN A 251 1.78 0.48 -11.40
CA ASN A 251 2.37 0.39 -10.06
C ASN A 251 1.41 -0.28 -9.07
N THR A 252 0.13 0.04 -9.13
CA THR A 252 -0.89 -0.61 -8.28
C THR A 252 -0.97 -2.11 -8.58
N LYS A 253 -1.02 -2.52 -9.85
CA LYS A 253 -1.00 -3.94 -10.23
C LYS A 253 0.27 -4.65 -9.75
N THR A 254 1.44 -4.00 -9.88
CA THR A 254 2.71 -4.54 -9.40
C THR A 254 2.69 -4.73 -7.88
N ALA A 255 2.22 -3.73 -7.11
CA ALA A 255 2.10 -3.84 -5.67
C ALA A 255 1.19 -5.00 -5.23
N LEU A 256 0.05 -5.19 -5.91
CA LEU A 256 -0.86 -6.32 -5.64
C LEU A 256 -0.18 -7.68 -5.88
N LYS A 257 0.60 -7.81 -6.97
CA LYS A 257 1.37 -9.03 -7.24
C LYS A 257 2.46 -9.25 -6.19
N THR A 258 3.17 -8.20 -5.79
CA THR A 258 4.16 -8.26 -4.71
C THR A 258 3.53 -8.74 -3.41
N LEU A 259 2.28 -8.33 -3.11
CA LEU A 259 1.56 -8.78 -1.90
C LEU A 259 1.34 -10.28 -1.91
N GLN A 260 0.88 -10.81 -3.05
CA GLN A 260 0.69 -12.24 -3.22
C GLN A 260 2.01 -13.01 -3.11
N THR A 261 3.07 -12.52 -3.75
CA THR A 261 4.41 -13.10 -3.65
C THR A 261 4.91 -13.15 -2.21
N TRP A 262 4.75 -12.06 -1.46
CA TRP A 262 5.08 -12.00 -0.03
C TRP A 262 4.26 -13.01 0.77
N GLY A 263 2.97 -13.09 0.47
CA GLY A 263 2.09 -14.05 1.11
C GLY A 263 2.52 -15.50 0.90
N ILE A 264 2.89 -15.87 -0.33
CA ILE A 264 3.43 -17.19 -0.66
C ILE A 264 4.72 -17.47 0.14
N THR A 265 5.61 -16.49 0.24
CA THR A 265 6.87 -16.64 1.01
C THR A 265 6.60 -16.90 2.48
N LEU A 266 5.66 -16.16 3.08
CA LEU A 266 5.31 -16.29 4.49
C LEU A 266 4.68 -17.66 4.82
N ARG A 267 3.89 -18.24 3.92
CA ARG A 267 3.34 -19.59 4.10
C ARG A 267 4.35 -20.71 3.84
N ASN A 268 5.46 -20.42 3.18
CA ASN A 268 6.45 -21.43 2.79
C ASN A 268 7.85 -21.09 3.31
N PRO A 269 8.07 -21.21 4.64
CA PRO A 269 9.37 -20.92 5.26
C PRO A 269 10.42 -21.91 4.74
N GLY A 270 11.21 -21.47 3.74
CA GLY A 270 12.19 -22.31 3.04
C GLY A 270 12.20 -22.14 1.51
N VAL A 271 11.19 -21.47 0.95
CA VAL A 271 11.13 -21.10 -0.46
C VAL A 271 11.39 -19.61 -0.61
N VAL A 272 12.28 -19.25 -1.54
CA VAL A 272 12.49 -17.88 -2.00
C VAL A 272 11.69 -17.72 -3.28
N THR A 273 10.74 -16.79 -3.26
CA THR A 273 10.02 -16.39 -4.47
C THR A 273 10.67 -15.16 -5.08
N SER A 274 10.87 -15.16 -6.39
CA SER A 274 11.16 -13.95 -7.15
C SER A 274 10.02 -13.65 -8.11
N THR A 275 9.84 -12.37 -8.41
CA THR A 275 8.84 -11.91 -9.37
C THR A 275 9.57 -11.34 -10.57
N ASP A 276 9.27 -11.82 -11.76
CA ASP A 276 9.84 -11.26 -12.99
C ASP A 276 9.22 -9.90 -13.34
N LYS A 277 9.74 -9.26 -14.40
CA LYS A 277 9.27 -7.96 -14.91
C LYS A 277 7.80 -7.94 -15.34
N ASP A 278 7.24 -9.11 -15.66
CA ASP A 278 5.86 -9.30 -16.11
C ASP A 278 4.94 -9.67 -14.94
N GLY A 279 5.53 -9.90 -13.77
CA GLY A 279 4.84 -10.21 -12.53
C GLY A 279 4.55 -11.70 -12.34
N ASN A 280 5.22 -12.59 -13.07
CA ASN A 280 5.13 -14.02 -12.82
C ASN A 280 6.00 -14.38 -11.61
N VAL A 281 5.47 -15.24 -10.76
CA VAL A 281 6.15 -15.69 -9.54
C VAL A 281 6.91 -16.97 -9.85
N THR A 282 8.23 -16.95 -9.67
CA THR A 282 9.06 -18.16 -9.69
C THR A 282 9.43 -18.56 -8.26
N LYS A 283 9.37 -19.87 -7.97
CA LYS A 283 9.68 -20.43 -6.64
C LYS A 283 11.02 -21.15 -6.72
N SER A 284 11.93 -20.84 -5.81
CA SER A 284 13.22 -21.54 -5.66
C SER A 284 13.41 -21.99 -4.21
N ARG A 285 14.00 -23.16 -3.96
CA ARG A 285 14.32 -23.58 -2.60
C ARG A 285 15.57 -22.84 -2.12
N ARG A 286 15.53 -22.32 -0.89
CA ARG A 286 16.70 -21.72 -0.23
C ARG A 286 17.76 -22.82 -0.12
N LYS A 287 18.93 -22.64 -0.76
CA LYS A 287 20.05 -23.57 -0.61
C LYS A 287 20.46 -23.57 0.87
N LYS A 288 20.45 -24.75 1.52
CA LYS A 288 21.08 -24.90 2.83
C LYS A 288 22.57 -24.57 2.67
N VAL A 289 23.06 -23.54 3.34
CA VAL A 289 24.49 -23.33 3.50
C VAL A 289 24.97 -24.44 4.43
N THR A 290 25.52 -25.50 3.86
CA THR A 290 26.29 -26.48 4.63
C THR A 290 27.60 -25.82 5.00
N ASN A 291 27.70 -25.32 6.24
CA ASN A 291 29.00 -25.10 6.85
C ASN A 291 29.64 -26.48 7.00
N ARG A 292 30.62 -26.79 6.16
CA ARG A 292 31.55 -27.88 6.41
C ARG A 292 32.53 -27.34 7.46
N ASN A 293 32.50 -27.93 8.66
CA ASN A 293 33.58 -27.82 9.63
C ASN A 293 34.83 -28.53 9.08
#